data_AF-A0A388NSL2-F1
#
_entry.id   AF-A0A388NSL2-F1
#
_cell.length_a   1.000
_cell.length_b   1.000
_cell.length_c   1.000
_cell.angle_alpha   90.00
_cell.angle_beta   90.00
_cell.angle_gamma   90.00
#
_symmetry.space_group_name_H-M   'P 1'
#
loop_
_entity.id
_entity.type
_entity.pdbx_description
1 polymer ?
#
loop_
_entity_poly.entity_id
_entity_poly.type
_entity_poly.pdbx_seq_one_letter_code
_entity_poly.pdbx_strand_id
1 'polypeptide(L)' 'MTELKYTSADSLRVGSVAPSLTLLDAAGAPAVLSELWAAGPLLLTFLRHFG' A
#
# COMPACT_ATOMS: atom_id res chain seq x y z
N MET A 1 12.71 -8.22 -24.58
CA MET A 1 12.51 -8.56 -23.16
C MET A 1 12.55 -7.24 -22.40
N THR A 2 11.38 -6.68 -22.10
CA THR A 2 11.25 -5.30 -21.59
C THR A 2 11.42 -5.33 -20.08
N GLU A 3 12.48 -4.70 -19.59
CA GLU A 3 12.77 -4.55 -18.17
C GLU A 3 11.71 -3.63 -17.55
N LEU A 4 10.88 -4.17 -16.65
CA LEU A 4 10.02 -3.35 -15.80
C LEU A 4 10.93 -2.63 -14.82
N LYS A 5 11.27 -1.37 -15.12
CA LYS A 5 11.89 -0.47 -14.15
C LYS A 5 10.95 -0.32 -12.98
N TYR A 6 11.20 -1.06 -11.90
CA TYR A 6 10.72 -0.67 -10.59
C TYR A 6 11.44 0.63 -10.25
N THR A 7 10.82 1.76 -10.57
CA THR A 7 11.22 3.04 -10.01
C THR A 7 11.08 2.87 -8.51
N SER A 8 12.20 2.78 -7.79
CA SER A 8 12.21 2.85 -6.34
C SER A 8 11.44 4.13 -5.99
N ALA A 9 10.21 3.97 -5.49
CA ALA A 9 9.42 5.12 -5.08
C ALA A 9 10.29 5.92 -4.10
N ASP A 10 10.45 7.22 -4.36
CA ASP A 10 11.10 8.12 -3.42
C ASP A 10 10.59 7.78 -2.01
N SER A 11 11.52 7.71 -1.05
CA SER A 11 11.17 7.39 0.34
C SER A 11 9.98 8.24 0.77
N LEU A 12 8.91 7.59 1.24
CA LEU A 12 7.69 8.30 1.62
C LEU A 12 8.02 9.36 2.67
N ARG A 13 7.62 10.60 2.41
CA ARG A 13 7.83 11.73 3.31
C ARG A 13 6.53 12.03 4.06
N VAL A 14 6.64 12.39 5.33
CA VAL A 14 5.50 12.87 6.12
C VAL A 14 4.92 14.11 5.45
N GLY A 15 3.58 14.16 5.33
CA GLY A 15 2.86 15.24 4.66
C GLY A 15 2.72 15.05 3.14
N SER A 16 3.41 14.08 2.53
CA SER A 16 3.11 13.66 1.15
C SER A 16 1.82 12.85 1.08
N VAL A 17 1.18 12.87 -0.09
CA VAL A 17 0.01 12.02 -0.36
C VAL A 17 0.39 10.55 -0.17
N ALA A 18 -0.40 9.82 0.61
CA ALA A 18 -0.20 8.38 0.80
C ALA A 18 -0.48 7.63 -0.52
N PRO A 19 0.43 6.73 -0.97
CA PRO A 19 0.22 5.97 -2.19
C PRO A 19 -0.92 4.97 -2.01
N SER A 20 -1.82 4.91 -2.99
CA SER A 20 -2.88 3.90 -3.01
C SER A 20 -2.44 2.65 -3.76
N LEU A 21 -2.82 1.49 -3.23
CA LEU A 21 -2.56 0.17 -3.81
C LEU A 21 -3.81 -0.68 -3.68
N THR A 22 -4.01 -1.59 -4.63
CA THR A 22 -5.00 -2.66 -4.51
C THR A 22 -4.33 -3.88 -3.89
N LEU A 23 -4.86 -4.34 -2.75
CA LEU A 23 -4.40 -5.51 -2.00
C LEU A 23 -5.53 -6.54 -1.88
N LEU A 24 -5.22 -7.70 -1.30
CA LEU A 24 -6.24 -8.64 -0.87
C LEU A 24 -6.47 -8.47 0.63
N ASP A 25 -7.73 -8.49 1.05
CA ASP A 25 -8.10 -8.53 2.46
C ASP A 25 -7.98 -9.96 3.04
N ALA A 26 -8.37 -10.11 4.31
CA ALA A 26 -8.31 -11.40 5.01
C ALA A 26 -9.25 -12.48 4.42
N ALA A 27 -10.27 -12.09 3.65
CA ALA A 27 -11.15 -12.99 2.93
C ALA A 27 -10.65 -13.28 1.50
N GLY A 28 -9.52 -12.69 1.09
CA GLY A 28 -9.01 -12.77 -0.27
C GLY A 28 -9.73 -11.87 -1.27
N ALA A 29 -10.58 -10.95 -0.80
CA ALA A 29 -11.27 -9.99 -1.65
C ALA A 29 -10.37 -8.78 -1.96
N PRO A 30 -10.48 -8.18 -3.15
CA PRO A 30 -9.74 -6.95 -3.46
C PRO A 30 -10.15 -5.78 -2.55
N ALA A 31 -9.16 -5.08 -2.00
CA ALA A 31 -9.33 -3.87 -1.20
C ALA A 31 -8.41 -2.75 -1.71
N VAL A 32 -8.93 -1.54 -1.82
CA VAL A 32 -8.14 -0.35 -2.24
C VAL A 32 -7.75 0.46 -1.01
N LEU A 33 -6.44 0.61 -0.77
CA LEU A 33 -5.91 1.24 0.44
C LEU A 33 -6.46 2.66 0.69
N SER A 34 -6.63 3.46 -0.37
CA SER A 34 -7.14 4.84 -0.23
C SER A 34 -8.58 4.95 0.24
N GLU A 35 -9.39 3.93 -0.01
CA GLU A 35 -10.78 3.90 0.46
C GLU A 35 -10.84 3.74 1.98
N LEU A 36 -9.82 3.09 2.58
CA LEU A 36 -9.76 2.86 4.02
C LEU A 36 -9.52 4.16 4.81
N TRP A 37 -8.59 5.01 4.36
CA TRP A 37 -8.34 6.30 5.03
C TRP A 37 -9.25 7.44 4.55
N ALA A 38 -10.03 7.24 3.48
CA ALA A 38 -11.10 8.16 3.12
C ALA A 38 -12.19 8.23 4.21
N ALA A 39 -12.37 7.14 4.97
CA ALA A 39 -13.31 7.07 6.09
C ALA A 39 -12.78 7.71 7.39
N GLY A 40 -11.47 7.97 7.49
CA GLY A 40 -10.85 8.56 8.68
C GLY A 40 -9.37 8.17 8.84
N PRO A 41 -8.71 8.64 9.92
CA PRO A 41 -7.32 8.30 10.19
C PRO A 41 -7.10 6.78 10.25
N LEU A 42 -6.06 6.30 9.57
CA LEU A 42 -5.73 4.88 9.46
C LEU A 42 -4.31 4.61 9.98
N LEU A 43 -4.15 3.54 10.77
CA LEU A 43 -2.86 2.99 11.15
C LEU A 43 -2.58 1.75 10.29
N LEU A 44 -1.47 1.75 9.56
CA LEU A 44 -0.98 0.59 8.80
C LEU A 44 0.17 -0.07 9.54
N THR A 45 0.10 -1.39 9.70
CA THR A 45 1.18 -2.21 10.27
C THR A 45 1.60 -3.25 9.24
N PHE A 46 2.90 -3.29 8.93
CA PHE A 46 3.46 -4.29 8.02
C PHE A 46 4.05 -5.44 8.82
N LEU A 47 3.49 -6.63 8.66
CA LEU A 47 3.98 -7.84 9.30
C LEU A 47 4.84 -8.60 8.30
N ARG A 48 6.09 -8.86 8.66
CA ARG A 48 6.93 -9.79 7.91
C ARG A 48 6.59 -11.21 8.34
N HIS A 49 6.07 -12.01 7.42
CA HIS A 49 5.98 -13.45 7.64
C HIS A 49 7.39 -14.05 7.51
N PHE A 50 7.89 -14.68 8.56
CA PHE A 50 9.09 -15.52 8.50
C PHE A 50 8.61 -16.96 8.32
N GLY A 51 8.51 -17.38 7.05
CA GLY A 51 8.26 -18.76 6.64
C GLY A 51 9.53 -19.34 6.07
#